data_AF-A0A4R4IRS3-F1
#
_entry.id   AF-A0A4R4IRS3-F1
#
_cell.length_a   1.000
_cell.length_b   1.000
_cell.length_c   1.000
_cell.angle_alpha   90.00
_cell.angle_beta   90.00
_cell.angle_gamma   90.00
#
_symmetry.space_group_name_H-M   'P 1'
#
loop_
_entity.id
_entity.type
_entity.pdbx_description
1 polymer ?
#
loop_
_entity_poly.entity_id
_entity_poly.type
_entity_poly.pdbx_seq_one_letter_code
_entity_poly.pdbx_strand_id
1 'polypeptide(L)'
;MINKVSGEISAYNSATYPKLKHDLAKQNLHNIASQDSRLAAAIKGDNGKVNFGIGNGSREEADRLGKIWVGDGARPISDGTGLVSADGTRVYRFPKEKPNTPAEFTNTGVQANFEILKDGKRVSNGHMDVTK
;
A
#
# COMPACT_ATOMS: atom_id res chain seq x y z
N MET A 1 -29.09 33.90 22.36
CA MET A 1 -29.63 32.59 21.95
C MET A 1 -28.54 31.88 21.16
N ILE A 2 -27.98 30.78 21.69
CA ILE A 2 -26.97 29.99 20.99
C ILE A 2 -27.71 29.16 19.94
N ASN A 3 -27.28 29.27 18.68
CA ASN A 3 -27.97 28.72 17.52
C ASN A 3 -27.95 27.19 17.56
N LYS A 4 -28.98 26.58 18.18
CA LYS A 4 -29.11 25.12 18.41
C LYS A 4 -28.96 24.30 17.12
N VAL A 5 -29.41 24.86 16.00
CA VAL A 5 -29.30 24.27 14.65
C VAL A 5 -27.84 24.15 14.19
N SER A 6 -26.98 25.13 14.52
CA SER A 6 -25.54 25.08 14.18
C SER A 6 -24.78 24.01 14.97
N GLY A 7 -25.20 23.77 16.21
CA GLY A 7 -24.65 22.72 17.07
C GLY A 7 -25.06 21.31 16.59
N GLU A 8 -26.32 21.14 16.19
CA GLU A 8 -26.83 19.89 15.63
C GLU A 8 -26.12 19.55 14.30
N ILE A 9 -26.05 20.48 13.35
CA ILE A 9 -25.35 20.27 12.05
C ILE A 9 -23.87 19.94 12.26
N SER A 10 -23.18 20.60 13.19
CA SER A 10 -21.78 20.30 13.52
C SER A 10 -21.60 18.90 14.10
N ALA A 11 -22.51 18.45 14.97
CA ALA A 11 -22.50 17.11 15.54
C ALA A 11 -22.81 16.02 14.48
N TYR A 12 -23.77 16.26 13.58
CA TYR A 12 -24.08 15.35 12.46
C TYR A 12 -22.89 15.19 11.50
N ASN A 13 -22.21 16.29 11.15
CA ASN A 13 -21.02 16.24 10.29
C ASN A 13 -19.85 15.50 10.97
N SER A 14 -19.64 15.74 12.27
CA SER A 14 -18.60 15.05 13.05
C SER A 14 -18.86 13.55 13.19
N ALA A 15 -20.12 13.12 13.32
CA ALA A 15 -20.48 11.70 13.45
C ALA A 15 -20.35 10.93 12.12
N THR A 16 -20.57 11.61 10.99
CA THR A 16 -20.58 10.96 9.67
C THR A 16 -19.18 10.88 9.05
N TYR A 17 -18.31 11.83 9.38
CA TYR A 17 -16.97 11.94 8.79
C TYR A 17 -16.09 10.69 8.95
N PRO A 18 -16.01 10.02 10.13
CA PRO A 18 -15.23 8.80 10.28
C PRO A 18 -15.70 7.66 9.37
N LYS A 19 -17.02 7.52 9.21
CA LYS A 19 -17.62 6.50 8.33
C LYS A 19 -17.28 6.76 6.87
N LEU A 20 -17.44 8.01 6.41
CA LEU A 20 -17.11 8.38 5.04
C LEU A 20 -15.63 8.13 4.71
N LYS A 21 -14.73 8.48 5.65
CA LYS A 21 -13.29 8.22 5.49
C LYS A 21 -12.99 6.72 5.39
N HIS A 22 -13.64 5.90 6.23
CA HIS A 22 -13.51 4.45 6.18
C HIS A 22 -14.01 3.87 4.86
N ASP A 23 -15.19 4.29 4.40
CA ASP A 23 -15.79 3.81 3.15
C ASP A 23 -14.93 4.19 1.93
N LEU A 24 -14.40 5.41 1.91
CA LEU A 24 -13.47 5.86 0.87
C LEU A 24 -12.16 5.06 0.90
N ALA A 25 -11.60 4.78 2.07
CA ALA A 25 -10.40 3.95 2.18
C ALA A 25 -10.64 2.53 1.63
N LYS A 26 -11.81 1.94 1.94
CA LYS A 26 -12.21 0.63 1.41
C LYS A 26 -12.39 0.64 -0.10
N GLN A 27 -13.04 1.68 -0.65
CA GLN A 27 -13.19 1.84 -2.10
C GLN A 27 -11.84 2.01 -2.79
N ASN A 28 -10.92 2.80 -2.22
CA ASN A 28 -9.58 2.97 -2.77
C ASN A 28 -8.80 1.65 -2.82
N LEU A 29 -8.85 0.84 -1.76
CA LEU A 29 -8.21 -0.47 -1.76
C LEU A 29 -8.85 -1.40 -2.79
N HIS A 30 -10.18 -1.40 -2.91
CA HIS A 30 -10.88 -2.17 -3.95
C HIS A 30 -10.44 -1.76 -5.36
N ASN A 31 -10.34 -0.46 -5.62
CA ASN A 31 -9.92 0.07 -6.92
C ASN A 31 -8.46 -0.25 -7.25
N ILE A 32 -7.58 -0.30 -6.25
CA ILE A 32 -6.18 -0.76 -6.42
C ILE A 32 -6.16 -2.26 -6.73
N ALA A 33 -6.90 -3.07 -5.97
CA ALA A 33 -6.98 -4.52 -6.15
C ALA A 33 -7.48 -4.91 -7.56
N SER A 34 -8.39 -4.12 -8.13
CA SER A 34 -8.96 -4.42 -9.45
C SER A 34 -8.02 -4.14 -10.62
N GLN A 35 -6.91 -3.41 -10.42
CA GLN A 35 -5.97 -3.08 -11.50
C GLN A 35 -5.05 -4.25 -11.88
N ASP A 36 -4.70 -5.11 -10.93
CA ASP A 36 -3.75 -6.21 -11.14
C ASP A 36 -3.88 -7.26 -10.01
N SER A 37 -3.80 -8.54 -10.36
CA SER A 37 -3.92 -9.63 -9.39
C SER A 37 -2.81 -9.62 -8.33
N ARG A 38 -1.62 -9.10 -8.66
CA ARG A 38 -0.50 -8.94 -7.72
C ARG A 38 -0.82 -7.89 -6.67
N LEU A 39 -1.50 -6.80 -7.04
CA LEU A 39 -1.99 -5.79 -6.11
C LEU A 39 -3.12 -6.33 -5.24
N ALA A 40 -4.04 -7.12 -5.81
CA ALA A 40 -5.06 -7.82 -5.03
C ALA A 40 -4.43 -8.77 -3.98
N ALA A 41 -3.37 -9.50 -4.35
CA ALA A 41 -2.62 -10.36 -3.44
C ALA A 41 -1.93 -9.55 -2.33
N ALA A 42 -1.31 -8.41 -2.65
CA ALA A 42 -0.70 -7.52 -1.66
C ALA A 42 -1.70 -6.99 -0.61
N ILE A 43 -2.94 -6.69 -1.04
CA ILE A 43 -4.02 -6.23 -0.14
C ILE A 43 -4.56 -7.38 0.70
N LYS A 44 -4.79 -8.55 0.09
CA LYS A 44 -5.32 -9.73 0.77
C LYS A 44 -4.35 -10.25 1.84
N GLY A 45 -3.04 -10.20 1.56
CA GLY A 45 -2.03 -10.81 2.40
C GLY A 45 -2.00 -12.34 2.31
N ASP A 46 -1.17 -12.97 3.14
CA ASP A 46 -1.03 -14.42 3.22
C ASP A 46 -1.31 -14.93 4.65
N ASN A 47 -2.58 -14.84 5.06
CA ASN A 47 -3.10 -15.45 6.30
C ASN A 47 -2.28 -15.15 7.57
N GLY A 48 -1.86 -13.89 7.73
CA GLY A 48 -1.13 -13.42 8.91
C GLY A 48 0.39 -13.41 8.78
N LYS A 49 0.96 -13.91 7.67
CA LYS A 49 2.38 -13.70 7.38
C LYS A 49 2.64 -12.23 7.03
N VAL A 50 3.72 -11.69 7.59
CA VAL A 50 4.17 -10.33 7.25
C VAL A 50 4.82 -10.30 5.87
N ASN A 51 5.66 -11.26 5.52
CA ASN A 51 6.34 -11.32 4.22
C ASN A 51 5.79 -12.47 3.39
N PHE A 52 5.43 -12.20 2.14
CA PHE A 52 4.88 -13.20 1.22
C PHE A 52 5.07 -12.77 -0.24
N GLY A 53 5.15 -13.75 -1.14
CA GLY A 53 5.28 -13.50 -2.56
C GLY A 53 3.95 -13.07 -3.18
N ILE A 54 3.99 -12.09 -4.08
CA ILE A 54 2.80 -11.64 -4.83
C ILE A 54 2.88 -11.92 -6.33
N GLY A 55 3.98 -12.52 -6.81
CA GLY A 55 4.20 -12.87 -8.21
C GLY A 55 5.53 -12.33 -8.75
N ASN A 56 5.65 -12.31 -10.07
CA ASN A 56 6.83 -11.82 -10.80
C ASN A 56 6.47 -10.76 -11.85
N GLY A 57 7.47 -10.06 -12.37
CA GLY A 57 7.36 -9.17 -13.54
C GLY A 57 8.60 -8.33 -13.79
N SER A 58 8.53 -7.42 -14.76
CA SER A 58 9.65 -6.53 -15.10
C SER A 58 9.82 -5.37 -14.11
N ARG A 59 10.94 -4.65 -14.21
CA ARG A 59 11.17 -3.42 -13.43
C ARG A 59 10.12 -2.36 -13.75
N GLU A 60 9.79 -2.18 -15.02
CA GLU A 60 8.78 -1.23 -15.49
C GLU A 60 7.39 -1.60 -14.96
N GLU A 61 7.05 -2.89 -14.95
CA GLU A 61 5.80 -3.35 -14.34
C GLU A 61 5.77 -3.10 -12.84
N ALA A 62 6.85 -3.41 -12.12
CA ALA A 62 6.95 -3.16 -10.69
C ALA A 62 6.81 -1.67 -10.38
N ASP A 63 7.44 -0.79 -11.16
CA ASP A 63 7.32 0.67 -11.00
C ASP A 63 5.90 1.17 -11.30
N ARG A 64 5.25 0.63 -12.35
CA ARG A 64 3.87 0.96 -12.70
C ARG A 64 2.91 0.56 -11.57
N LEU A 65 3.01 -0.69 -11.10
CA LEU A 65 2.19 -1.20 -10.00
C LEU A 65 2.48 -0.47 -8.70
N GLY A 66 3.75 -0.16 -8.45
CA GLY A 66 4.19 0.62 -7.29
C GLY A 66 3.55 1.99 -7.22
N LYS A 67 3.44 2.69 -8.35
CA LYS A 67 2.73 3.98 -8.46
C LYS A 67 1.23 3.85 -8.19
N ILE A 68 0.58 2.82 -8.74
CA ILE A 68 -0.84 2.52 -8.47
C ILE A 68 -1.04 2.24 -6.96
N TRP A 69 -0.13 1.47 -6.37
CA TRP A 69 -0.17 1.09 -4.95
C TRP A 69 -0.14 2.31 -4.02
N VAL A 70 0.78 3.24 -4.25
CA VAL A 70 0.90 4.43 -3.39
C VAL A 70 -0.12 5.52 -3.74
N GLY A 71 -0.59 5.56 -4.99
CA GLY A 71 -1.56 6.52 -5.50
C GLY A 71 -1.02 7.94 -5.64
N ASP A 72 -1.90 8.85 -6.04
CA ASP A 72 -1.56 10.26 -6.22
C ASP A 72 -1.15 10.93 -4.89
N GLY A 73 -0.25 11.91 -5.01
CA GLY A 73 0.31 12.60 -3.84
C GLY A 73 1.29 11.77 -3.03
N ALA A 74 1.69 10.60 -3.53
CA ALA A 74 2.79 9.84 -2.96
C ALA A 74 4.09 10.65 -2.93
N ARG A 75 4.86 10.43 -1.88
CA ARG A 75 6.09 11.17 -1.59
C ARG A 75 7.27 10.21 -1.52
N PRO A 76 8.48 10.63 -1.93
CA PRO A 76 9.68 9.87 -1.67
C PRO A 76 9.84 9.63 -0.17
N ILE A 77 10.26 8.42 0.20
CA ILE A 77 10.77 8.17 1.55
C ILE A 77 12.16 8.79 1.70
N SER A 78 12.55 9.12 2.93
CA SER A 78 13.77 9.92 3.20
C SER A 78 15.07 9.29 2.69
N ASP A 79 15.13 7.95 2.65
CA ASP A 79 16.30 7.20 2.14
C ASP A 79 16.31 7.05 0.61
N GLY A 80 15.30 7.57 -0.10
CA GLY A 80 15.19 7.51 -1.56
C GLY A 80 14.88 6.12 -2.13
N THR A 81 14.63 5.10 -1.29
CA THR A 81 14.47 3.71 -1.74
C THR A 81 13.03 3.34 -2.12
N GLY A 82 12.14 4.32 -2.22
CA GLY A 82 10.73 4.08 -2.51
C GLY A 82 9.83 5.29 -2.40
N LEU A 83 8.53 5.02 -2.38
CA LEU A 83 7.45 5.98 -2.24
C LEU A 83 6.54 5.58 -1.08
N VAL A 84 6.00 6.56 -0.38
CA VAL A 84 4.94 6.39 0.63
C VAL A 84 3.68 7.10 0.15
N SER A 85 2.52 6.47 0.33
CA SER A 85 1.22 7.05 0.00
C SER A 85 0.98 8.36 0.75
N ALA A 86 0.14 9.24 0.19
CA ALA A 86 -0.19 10.52 0.80
C ALA A 86 -0.66 10.39 2.26
N ASP A 87 -1.45 9.35 2.55
CA ASP A 87 -1.99 9.04 3.88
C ASP A 87 -1.03 8.28 4.81
N GLY A 88 0.16 7.91 4.33
CA GLY A 88 1.19 7.21 5.11
C GLY A 88 0.91 5.73 5.39
N THR A 89 -0.12 5.14 4.79
CA THR A 89 -0.54 3.76 5.10
C THR A 89 0.07 2.70 4.18
N ARG A 90 0.62 3.09 3.04
CA ARG A 90 1.19 2.17 2.04
C ARG A 90 2.57 2.64 1.59
N VAL A 91 3.50 1.71 1.44
CA VAL A 91 4.84 1.98 0.93
C VAL A 91 5.11 1.07 -0.26
N TYR A 92 5.67 1.65 -1.31
CA TYR A 92 6.29 0.92 -2.41
C TYR A 92 7.80 1.09 -2.31
N ARG A 93 8.57 0.01 -2.10
CA ARG A 93 10.03 0.05 -2.19
C ARG A 93 10.46 -0.40 -3.58
N PHE A 94 11.36 0.36 -4.19
CA PHE A 94 11.88 0.10 -5.52
C PHE A 94 12.58 -1.27 -5.60
N PRO A 95 12.65 -1.88 -6.80
CA PRO A 95 13.30 -3.17 -6.95
C PRO A 95 14.77 -3.10 -6.55
N LYS A 96 15.14 -3.92 -5.55
CA LYS A 96 16.46 -3.96 -4.95
C LYS A 96 17.02 -5.38 -4.97
N GLU A 97 18.32 -5.49 -5.24
CA GLU A 97 19.03 -6.76 -5.14
C GLU A 97 18.98 -7.31 -3.72
N LYS A 98 18.83 -8.63 -3.63
CA LYS A 98 18.76 -9.40 -2.39
C LYS A 98 19.89 -10.45 -2.37
N PRO A 99 21.17 -10.01 -2.35
CA PRO A 99 22.31 -10.92 -2.52
C PRO A 99 22.43 -11.97 -1.40
N ASN A 100 21.81 -11.71 -0.24
CA ASN A 100 21.84 -12.61 0.92
C ASN A 100 20.54 -13.41 1.11
N THR A 101 19.58 -13.31 0.17
CA THR A 101 18.35 -14.11 0.22
C THR A 101 18.58 -15.44 -0.48
N PRO A 102 18.34 -16.59 0.17
CA PRO A 102 18.45 -17.90 -0.47
C PRO A 102 17.57 -18.01 -1.73
N ALA A 103 18.06 -18.76 -2.72
CA ALA A 103 17.39 -18.89 -4.02
C ALA A 103 15.98 -19.49 -3.91
N GLU A 104 15.68 -20.27 -2.87
CA GLU A 104 14.31 -20.76 -2.65
C GLU A 104 13.29 -19.65 -2.30
N PHE A 105 13.75 -18.46 -1.94
CA PHE A 105 12.89 -17.33 -1.54
C PHE A 105 12.88 -16.18 -2.56
N THR A 106 13.63 -16.31 -3.66
CA THR A 106 13.60 -15.35 -4.77
C THR A 106 14.03 -16.01 -6.08
N ASN A 107 13.19 -15.87 -7.10
CA ASN A 107 13.49 -16.45 -8.42
C ASN A 107 14.55 -15.66 -9.19
N THR A 108 14.72 -14.37 -8.90
CA THR A 108 15.58 -13.47 -9.69
C THR A 108 16.70 -12.82 -8.88
N GLY A 109 16.65 -12.92 -7.54
CA GLY A 109 17.55 -12.19 -6.66
C GLY A 109 17.25 -10.69 -6.57
N VAL A 110 16.16 -10.21 -7.17
CA VAL A 110 15.72 -8.80 -7.13
C VAL A 110 14.25 -8.76 -6.75
N GLN A 111 13.90 -7.91 -5.78
CA GLN A 111 12.53 -7.79 -5.31
C GLN A 111 12.10 -6.34 -5.16
N ALA A 112 10.86 -6.05 -5.56
CA ALA A 112 10.13 -4.86 -5.16
C ALA A 112 9.17 -5.21 -4.02
N ASN A 113 8.87 -4.25 -3.15
CA ASN A 113 8.05 -4.49 -1.96
C ASN A 113 6.82 -3.57 -1.92
N PHE A 114 5.67 -4.16 -1.60
CA PHE A 114 4.37 -3.51 -1.47
C PHE A 114 3.92 -3.67 -0.01
N GLU A 115 4.16 -2.64 0.79
CA GLU A 115 4.01 -2.70 2.24
C GLU A 115 2.75 -1.97 2.71
N ILE A 116 2.08 -2.53 3.73
CA ILE A 116 1.03 -1.84 4.50
C ILE A 116 1.59 -1.48 5.86
N LEU A 117 1.38 -0.23 6.26
CA LEU A 117 1.73 0.32 7.56
C LEU A 117 0.47 0.47 8.43
N LYS A 118 0.60 0.12 9.71
CA LYS A 118 -0.35 0.44 10.76
C LYS A 118 0.41 1.13 11.89
N ASP A 119 0.00 2.33 12.26
CA ASP A 119 0.67 3.15 13.28
C ASP A 119 2.17 3.32 13.00
N GLY A 120 2.52 3.52 11.72
CA GLY A 120 3.90 3.65 11.25
C GLY A 120 4.71 2.34 11.22
N LYS A 121 4.15 1.22 11.65
CA LYS A 121 4.81 -0.09 11.66
C LYS A 121 4.34 -0.93 10.49
N ARG A 122 5.28 -1.61 9.83
CA ARG A 122 4.97 -2.54 8.74
C ARG A 122 4.25 -3.78 9.26
N VAL A 123 3.05 -4.04 8.74
CA VAL A 123 2.20 -5.19 9.11
C VAL A 123 1.98 -6.16 7.95
N SER A 124 2.25 -5.74 6.72
CA SER A 124 2.20 -6.58 5.51
C SER A 124 3.30 -6.14 4.56
N ASN A 125 3.87 -7.09 3.82
CA ASN A 125 4.96 -6.91 2.88
C ASN A 125 4.87 -7.95 1.75
N GLY A 126 4.11 -7.61 0.70
CA GLY A 126 4.09 -8.39 -0.53
C GLY A 126 5.36 -8.13 -1.34
N HIS A 127 6.16 -9.16 -1.60
CA HIS A 127 7.34 -9.04 -2.45
C HIS A 127 7.07 -9.60 -3.85
N MET A 128 7.36 -8.78 -4.86
CA MET A 128 7.31 -9.16 -6.26
C MET A 128 8.74 -9.45 -6.71
N ASP A 129 8.98 -10.65 -7.23
CA ASP A 129 10.27 -10.95 -7.88
C ASP A 129 10.35 -10.18 -9.19
N VAL A 130 11.47 -9.49 -9.39
CA VAL A 130 11.66 -8.59 -10.54
C VAL A 130 12.73 -9.17 -11.46
N THR A 131 12.40 -9.35 -12.73
CA THR A 131 13.40 -9.75 -13.72
C THR A 131 14.36 -8.59 -13.98
N LYS A 132 15.65 -8.92 -14.09
CA LYS A 132 16.70 -7.95 -14.44
C LYS A 132 16.54 -7.43 -15.86
#